data_AF-A0A2G9TGG8-F1
#
_entry.id   AF-A0A2G9TGG8-F1
#
_cell.length_a   1.000
_cell.length_b   1.000
_cell.length_c   1.000
_cell.angle_alpha   90.00
_cell.angle_beta   90.00
_cell.angle_gamma   90.00
#
_symmetry.space_group_name_H-M   'P 1'
#
loop_
_entity.id
_entity.type
_entity.pdbx_description
1 polymer ?
#
loop_
_entity_poly.entity_id
_entity_poly.type
_entity_poly.pdbx_seq_one_letter_code
_entity_poly.pdbx_strand_id
1 'polypeptide(L)'
;AEQIGTFTVDCLPYTPNDKLQSCIQHNYVLHHSNFPQSSFSIAPSDCLRTSPRTVCDLGFDLILTKLSSGLTPDTAGKFELTGVEYRLRDFVVRVGTATQVTTTKGVIVEVEYEPSQVAAQSAHMMTEMMQMFFPQYYGQAPRSCSVLMYRDQSMLRHQCFCNSDWPGGVYATPTLAGGRDGGAVATAWATLLGKGRDGYITACHRVVETTRRLAELLSDIDGITLRGAADLCIVAFETTLGDIYVLVDFMTTKGWHVDPLLSPEAARVPVTLRMCEEGVLEAFVEDVLEGLRYLAENPTKTTKTSAFYHMLQTVIQYFLN
;
A
#
# COMPACT_ATOMS: atom_id res chain seq x y z
N ALA A 1 -10.92 -18.29 -17.47
CA ALA A 1 -10.20 -17.37 -18.37
C ALA A 1 -9.99 -18.09 -19.68
N GLU A 2 -10.17 -17.41 -20.81
CA GLU A 2 -9.99 -17.97 -22.15
C GLU A 2 -8.54 -17.79 -22.58
N GLN A 3 -7.88 -18.82 -23.12
CA GLN A 3 -6.54 -18.66 -23.69
C GLN A 3 -6.64 -17.86 -24.99
N ILE A 4 -5.91 -16.76 -25.08
CA ILE A 4 -5.96 -15.85 -26.23
C ILE A 4 -4.65 -15.80 -27.03
N GLY A 5 -3.55 -16.32 -26.48
CA GLY A 5 -2.27 -16.26 -27.16
C GLY A 5 -1.11 -16.84 -26.36
N THR A 6 0.09 -16.57 -26.87
CA THR A 6 1.37 -16.86 -26.22
C THR A 6 2.26 -15.64 -26.39
N PHE A 7 3.16 -15.43 -25.45
CA PHE A 7 4.09 -14.30 -25.48
C PHE A 7 5.52 -14.76 -25.22
N THR A 8 6.47 -13.97 -25.71
CA THR A 8 7.88 -14.09 -25.36
C THR A 8 8.44 -12.73 -24.95
N VAL A 9 9.38 -12.75 -23.99
CA VAL A 9 10.18 -11.57 -23.63
C VAL A 9 11.64 -11.94 -23.59
N ASP A 10 12.43 -11.33 -24.47
CA ASP A 10 13.88 -11.40 -24.44
C ASP A 10 14.42 -10.35 -23.46
N CYS A 11 15.33 -10.72 -22.57
CA CYS A 11 15.99 -9.78 -21.66
C CYS A 11 17.52 -9.90 -21.75
N LEU A 12 18.17 -8.79 -22.08
CA LEU A 12 19.63 -8.67 -22.16
C LEU A 12 20.15 -7.75 -21.05
N PRO A 13 20.96 -8.26 -20.11
CA PRO A 13 21.63 -7.43 -19.13
C PRO A 13 22.78 -6.62 -19.73
N TYR A 14 23.00 -5.44 -19.16
CA TYR A 14 24.12 -4.55 -19.44
C TYR A 14 24.81 -4.19 -18.13
N THR A 15 26.13 -4.35 -18.13
CA THR A 15 27.00 -4.02 -17.01
C THR A 15 27.57 -2.61 -17.20
N PRO A 16 27.43 -1.71 -16.20
CA PRO A 16 28.03 -0.40 -16.23
C PRO A 16 29.52 -0.46 -15.93
N ASN A 17 30.28 0.43 -16.56
CA ASN A 17 31.69 0.63 -16.26
C ASN A 17 31.89 1.43 -14.97
N ASP A 18 33.15 1.53 -14.52
CA ASP A 18 33.54 2.13 -13.23
C ASP A 18 33.03 3.57 -13.03
N LYS A 19 32.79 4.31 -14.13
CA LYS A 19 32.28 5.70 -14.06
C LYS A 19 30.78 5.77 -13.78
N LEU A 20 30.02 4.74 -14.17
CA LEU A 20 28.57 4.69 -14.03
C LEU A 20 28.12 3.79 -12.87
N GLN A 21 28.98 2.93 -12.34
CA GLN A 21 28.67 2.05 -11.21
C GLN A 21 28.23 2.80 -9.94
N SER A 22 28.65 4.06 -9.76
CA SER A 22 28.19 4.91 -8.66
C SER A 22 26.74 5.39 -8.81
N CYS A 23 26.16 5.31 -10.00
CA CYS A 23 24.82 5.79 -10.34
C CYS A 23 23.84 4.66 -10.66
N ILE A 24 24.31 3.62 -11.36
CA ILE A 24 23.52 2.46 -11.79
C ILE A 24 24.36 1.20 -11.60
N GLN A 25 23.77 0.16 -11.00
CA GLN A 25 24.48 -1.11 -10.76
C GLN A 25 24.31 -2.08 -11.93
N HIS A 26 23.11 -2.15 -12.49
CA HIS A 26 22.76 -2.97 -13.66
C HIS A 26 21.72 -2.25 -14.50
N ASN A 27 21.72 -2.51 -15.81
CA ASN A 27 20.63 -2.11 -16.71
C ASN A 27 20.15 -3.33 -17.50
N TYR A 28 18.84 -3.49 -17.64
CA TYR A 28 18.24 -4.57 -18.39
C TYR A 28 17.45 -3.99 -19.55
N VAL A 29 17.70 -4.50 -20.75
CA VAL A 29 16.92 -4.16 -21.94
C VAL A 29 16.04 -5.34 -22.30
N LEU A 30 14.74 -5.08 -22.50
CA LEU A 30 13.72 -6.08 -22.76
C LEU A 30 13.00 -5.82 -24.08
N HIS A 31 12.69 -6.90 -24.79
CA HIS A 31 11.83 -6.90 -25.97
C HIS A 31 10.67 -7.86 -25.78
N HIS A 32 9.45 -7.35 -25.88
CA HIS A 32 8.23 -8.10 -25.66
C HIS A 32 7.53 -8.36 -26.99
N SER A 33 7.13 -9.60 -27.27
CA SER A 33 6.50 -10.01 -28.54
C SER A 33 5.26 -9.18 -28.91
N ASN A 34 4.46 -8.81 -27.91
CA ASN A 34 3.25 -7.97 -28.07
C ASN A 34 3.53 -6.50 -28.37
N PHE A 35 4.75 -6.02 -28.11
CA PHE A 35 5.16 -4.64 -28.34
C PHE A 35 6.36 -4.62 -29.30
N PRO A 36 6.22 -5.14 -30.53
CA PRO A 36 7.35 -5.41 -31.42
C PRO A 36 8.07 -4.15 -31.91
N GLN A 37 7.47 -2.97 -31.72
CA GLN A 37 8.04 -1.68 -32.08
C GLN A 37 8.72 -0.97 -30.91
N SER A 38 8.73 -1.57 -29.71
CA SER A 38 9.24 -0.95 -28.49
C SER A 38 10.34 -1.77 -27.85
N SER A 39 11.36 -1.07 -27.34
CA SER A 39 12.37 -1.58 -26.42
C SER A 39 12.12 -0.99 -25.04
N PHE A 40 12.23 -1.80 -24.00
CA PHE A 40 12.07 -1.38 -22.62
C PHE A 40 13.42 -1.43 -21.92
N SER A 41 13.79 -0.40 -21.15
CA SER A 41 15.00 -0.41 -20.34
C SER A 41 14.66 -0.16 -18.88
N ILE A 42 15.29 -0.89 -17.97
CA ILE A 42 15.17 -0.67 -16.53
C ILE A 42 16.54 -0.79 -15.86
N ALA A 43 16.86 0.16 -14.99
CA ALA A 43 18.03 0.12 -14.12
C ALA A 43 17.57 -0.06 -12.67
N PRO A 44 17.58 -1.29 -12.12
CA PRO A 44 17.08 -1.54 -10.78
C PRO A 44 17.88 -0.80 -9.70
N SER A 45 17.16 -0.27 -8.72
CA SER A 45 17.70 0.30 -7.47
C SER A 45 17.11 -0.45 -6.27
N ASP A 46 17.58 -0.15 -5.06
CA ASP A 46 17.08 -0.76 -3.81
C ASP A 46 15.56 -0.63 -3.63
N CYS A 47 14.93 0.36 -4.27
CA CYS A 47 13.49 0.50 -4.35
C CYS A 47 13.00 0.42 -5.80
N LEU A 48 12.32 -0.68 -6.15
CA LEU A 48 11.75 -0.92 -7.49
C LEU A 48 10.81 0.21 -7.99
N ARG A 49 10.14 0.92 -7.07
CA ARG A 49 9.24 2.04 -7.43
C ARG A 49 10.00 3.26 -7.97
N THR A 50 11.25 3.44 -7.54
CA THR A 50 12.10 4.58 -7.93
C THR A 50 13.15 4.21 -8.98
N SER A 51 13.22 2.93 -9.39
CA SER A 51 14.14 2.48 -10.43
C SER A 51 13.92 3.23 -11.75
N PRO A 52 14.97 3.85 -12.31
CA PRO A 52 14.91 4.47 -13.63
C PRO A 52 14.45 3.47 -14.69
N ARG A 53 13.51 3.90 -15.54
CA ARG A 53 12.94 3.08 -16.61
C ARG A 53 12.65 3.96 -17.83
N THR A 54 12.80 3.39 -19.01
CA THR A 54 12.49 4.07 -20.27
C THR A 54 11.83 3.12 -21.25
N VAL A 55 10.96 3.67 -22.09
CA VAL A 55 10.39 2.98 -23.26
C VAL A 55 10.87 3.75 -24.48
N CYS A 56 11.45 3.03 -25.43
CA CYS A 56 12.07 3.58 -26.63
C CYS A 56 11.56 2.83 -27.87
N ASP A 57 11.72 3.43 -29.04
CA ASP A 57 11.46 2.74 -30.31
C ASP A 57 12.46 1.59 -30.55
N LEU A 58 12.06 0.69 -31.44
CA LEU A 58 12.89 -0.42 -31.91
C LEU A 58 14.23 0.07 -32.46
N GLY A 59 15.33 -0.50 -31.96
CA GLY A 59 16.70 -0.13 -32.34
C GLY A 59 17.48 0.61 -31.26
N PHE A 60 16.91 0.80 -30.07
CA PHE A 60 17.60 1.32 -28.89
C PHE A 60 18.92 0.56 -28.58
N ASP A 61 18.95 -0.75 -28.80
CA ASP A 61 20.12 -1.63 -28.62
C ASP A 61 21.30 -1.27 -29.53
N LEU A 62 20.99 -0.84 -30.76
CA LEU A 62 21.97 -0.35 -31.73
C LEU A 62 22.53 1.01 -31.32
N ILE A 63 21.73 1.81 -30.62
CA ILE A 63 22.17 3.09 -30.06
C ILE A 63 23.03 2.84 -28.83
N LEU A 64 22.63 1.94 -27.92
CA LEU A 64 23.41 1.57 -26.73
C LEU A 64 24.79 1.03 -27.07
N THR A 65 24.88 0.19 -28.10
CA THR A 65 26.17 -0.33 -28.60
C THR A 65 27.07 0.75 -29.19
N LYS A 66 26.50 1.84 -29.74
CA LYS A 66 27.24 3.00 -30.25
C LYS A 66 27.57 4.06 -29.19
N LEU A 67 26.76 4.15 -28.13
CA LEU A 67 26.98 5.01 -26.95
C LEU A 67 27.97 4.41 -25.95
N SER A 68 28.75 3.38 -26.35
CA SER A 68 29.59 2.48 -25.55
C SER A 68 30.80 3.13 -24.85
N SER A 69 30.56 4.19 -24.09
CA SER A 69 31.49 4.72 -23.08
C SER A 69 31.01 4.44 -21.65
N GLY A 70 29.95 3.66 -21.47
CA GLY A 70 29.27 3.49 -20.17
C GLY A 70 28.70 2.10 -19.86
N LEU A 71 28.09 1.41 -20.84
CA LEU A 71 27.36 0.15 -20.64
C LEU A 71 27.86 -0.92 -21.62
N THR A 72 28.13 -2.12 -21.12
CA THR A 72 28.57 -3.28 -21.92
C THR A 72 27.56 -4.42 -21.82
N PRO A 73 27.14 -5.06 -22.93
CA PRO A 73 26.18 -6.15 -22.89
C PRO A 73 26.78 -7.41 -22.25
N ASP A 74 26.00 -8.10 -21.42
CA ASP A 74 26.31 -9.41 -20.86
C ASP A 74 25.44 -10.49 -21.53
N THR A 75 25.97 -11.08 -22.61
CA THR A 75 25.28 -12.12 -23.37
C THR A 75 25.14 -13.42 -22.60
N ALA A 76 26.02 -13.72 -21.63
CA ALA A 76 25.91 -14.92 -20.80
C ALA A 76 24.77 -14.78 -19.77
N GLY A 77 24.50 -13.55 -19.35
CA GLY A 77 23.38 -13.17 -18.50
C GLY A 77 22.01 -13.18 -19.18
N LYS A 78 21.92 -13.35 -20.51
CA LYS A 78 20.65 -13.29 -21.26
C LYS A 78 19.66 -14.33 -20.75
N PHE A 79 18.44 -13.90 -20.47
CA PHE A 79 17.34 -14.79 -20.13
C PHE A 79 16.11 -14.49 -20.98
N GLU A 80 15.31 -15.52 -21.19
CA GLU A 80 14.10 -15.49 -22.01
C GLU A 80 12.90 -15.86 -21.15
N LEU A 81 11.79 -15.22 -21.44
CA LEU A 81 10.49 -15.51 -20.86
C LEU A 81 9.60 -16.06 -21.97
N THR A 82 8.92 -17.17 -21.70
CA THR A 82 7.91 -17.70 -22.60
C THR A 82 6.70 -18.12 -21.79
N GLY A 83 5.51 -17.82 -22.30
CA GLY A 83 4.29 -18.15 -21.58
C GLY A 83 3.02 -18.07 -22.41
N VAL A 84 1.91 -18.32 -21.73
CA VAL A 84 0.57 -18.36 -22.28
C VAL A 84 -0.21 -17.15 -21.77
N GLU A 85 -1.04 -16.58 -22.65
CA GLU A 85 -1.90 -15.45 -22.34
C GLU A 85 -3.35 -15.87 -22.21
N TYR A 86 -4.01 -15.34 -21.20
CA TYR A 86 -5.41 -15.62 -20.89
C TYR A 86 -6.19 -14.32 -20.77
N ARG A 87 -7.37 -14.24 -21.39
CA ARG A 87 -8.32 -13.15 -21.16
C ARG A 87 -9.33 -13.56 -20.10
N LEU A 88 -9.52 -12.68 -19.11
CA LEU A 88 -10.56 -12.78 -18.09
C LEU A 88 -11.31 -11.46 -18.06
N ARG A 89 -12.43 -11.39 -18.80
CA ARG A 89 -13.16 -10.12 -19.04
C ARG A 89 -12.21 -9.08 -19.65
N ASP A 90 -11.98 -7.98 -18.95
CA ASP A 90 -11.13 -6.86 -19.40
C ASP A 90 -9.66 -7.02 -18.99
N PHE A 91 -9.30 -8.14 -18.37
CA PHE A 91 -7.93 -8.44 -17.94
C PHE A 91 -7.26 -9.42 -18.89
N VAL A 92 -6.00 -9.16 -19.18
CA VAL A 92 -5.08 -10.14 -19.77
C VAL A 92 -4.12 -10.59 -18.70
N VAL A 93 -4.09 -11.89 -18.46
CA VAL A 93 -3.17 -12.54 -17.53
C VAL A 93 -2.17 -13.34 -18.35
N ARG A 94 -0.89 -13.06 -18.18
CA ARG A 94 0.18 -13.78 -18.82
C ARG A 94 0.92 -14.60 -17.78
N VAL A 95 1.04 -15.90 -18.01
CA VAL A 95 1.77 -16.80 -17.11
C VAL A 95 2.86 -17.47 -17.91
N GLY A 96 4.10 -17.29 -17.47
CA GLY A 96 5.28 -17.80 -18.17
C GLY A 96 6.38 -18.23 -17.23
N THR A 97 7.42 -18.81 -17.81
CA THR A 97 8.62 -19.24 -17.10
C THR A 97 9.82 -18.47 -17.59
N ALA A 98 10.64 -17.98 -16.65
CA ALA A 98 11.93 -17.37 -16.94
C ALA A 98 12.98 -18.47 -17.08
N THR A 99 13.66 -18.52 -18.22
CA THR A 99 14.72 -19.48 -18.50
C THR A 99 15.99 -18.76 -18.88
N GLN A 100 17.10 -19.15 -18.26
CA GLN A 100 18.44 -18.75 -18.66
C GLN A 100 19.15 -19.97 -19.21
N VAL A 101 19.48 -19.94 -20.50
CA VAL A 101 20.02 -21.10 -21.24
C VAL A 101 19.03 -22.28 -21.20
N THR A 102 19.24 -23.28 -20.34
CA THR A 102 18.37 -24.44 -20.17
C THR A 102 17.74 -24.53 -18.78
N THR A 103 18.05 -23.58 -17.89
CA THR A 103 17.64 -23.63 -16.48
C THR A 103 16.50 -22.66 -16.23
N THR A 104 15.37 -23.18 -15.72
CA THR A 104 14.26 -22.35 -15.24
C THR A 104 14.68 -21.61 -13.98
N LYS A 105 14.59 -20.27 -14.02
CA LYS A 105 14.92 -19.36 -12.93
C LYS A 105 13.70 -18.93 -12.12
N GLY A 106 12.51 -19.04 -12.69
CA GLY A 106 11.27 -18.72 -11.97
C GLY A 106 10.03 -18.75 -12.84
N VAL A 107 8.90 -18.48 -12.21
CA VAL A 107 7.60 -18.28 -12.84
C VAL A 107 7.29 -16.79 -12.81
N ILE A 108 6.80 -16.26 -13.93
CA ILE A 108 6.32 -14.89 -14.05
C ILE A 108 4.83 -14.91 -14.27
N VAL A 109 4.13 -14.04 -13.53
CA VAL A 109 2.73 -13.72 -13.74
C VAL A 109 2.62 -12.23 -13.97
N GLU A 110 2.11 -11.85 -15.13
CA GLU A 110 1.82 -10.48 -15.50
C GLU A 110 0.31 -10.31 -15.64
N VAL A 111 -0.21 -9.18 -15.17
CA VAL A 111 -1.63 -8.84 -15.30
C VAL A 111 -1.74 -7.46 -15.90
N GLU A 112 -2.43 -7.39 -17.02
CA GLU A 112 -2.74 -6.17 -17.76
C GLU A 112 -4.26 -5.96 -17.76
N TYR A 113 -4.68 -4.69 -17.74
CA TYR A 113 -6.08 -4.30 -17.89
C TYR A 113 -6.26 -3.51 -19.18
N GLU A 114 -6.99 -4.08 -20.14
CA GLU A 114 -7.03 -3.64 -21.55
C GLU A 114 -7.70 -2.26 -21.80
N PRO A 115 -8.61 -1.69 -20.97
CA PRO A 115 -9.24 -0.40 -21.28
C PRO A 115 -8.61 0.84 -20.63
N SER A 116 -7.33 0.82 -20.20
CA SER A 116 -6.72 2.00 -19.56
C SER A 116 -5.43 2.49 -20.23
N GLN A 117 -5.47 3.70 -20.81
CA GLN A 117 -4.31 4.43 -21.32
C GLN A 117 -3.54 5.18 -20.21
N VAL A 118 -3.93 5.03 -18.93
CA VAL A 118 -3.31 5.71 -17.78
C VAL A 118 -2.98 4.67 -16.70
N ALA A 119 -1.80 4.06 -16.80
CA ALA A 119 -1.34 2.97 -15.94
C ALA A 119 -1.42 3.27 -14.42
N ALA A 120 -1.26 4.55 -14.03
CA ALA A 120 -1.35 4.99 -12.64
C ALA A 120 -2.76 4.79 -12.03
N GLN A 121 -3.81 4.77 -12.84
CA GLN A 121 -5.20 4.62 -12.40
C GLN A 121 -5.64 3.14 -12.32
N SER A 122 -4.98 2.24 -13.05
CA SER A 122 -5.25 0.80 -13.04
C SER A 122 -4.49 0.04 -11.95
N ALA A 123 -3.46 0.68 -11.36
CA ALA A 123 -2.53 0.07 -10.42
C ALA A 123 -3.23 -0.56 -9.20
N HIS A 124 -4.27 0.09 -8.69
CA HIS A 124 -5.02 -0.34 -7.51
C HIS A 124 -5.83 -1.63 -7.74
N MET A 125 -6.44 -1.75 -8.91
CA MET A 125 -7.22 -2.92 -9.31
C MET A 125 -6.32 -4.11 -9.70
N MET A 126 -5.18 -3.85 -10.36
CA MET A 126 -4.16 -4.89 -10.60
C MET A 126 -3.58 -5.40 -9.27
N THR A 127 -3.38 -4.51 -8.28
CA THR A 127 -2.93 -4.89 -6.93
C THR A 127 -3.97 -5.76 -6.22
N GLU A 128 -5.26 -5.44 -6.29
CA GLU A 128 -6.32 -6.24 -5.68
C GLU A 128 -6.47 -7.63 -6.34
N MET A 129 -6.41 -7.70 -7.67
CA MET A 129 -6.42 -8.97 -8.37
C MET A 129 -5.21 -9.83 -7.96
N MET A 130 -4.01 -9.25 -7.89
CA MET A 130 -2.82 -9.95 -7.41
C MET A 130 -2.92 -10.40 -5.94
N GLN A 131 -3.66 -9.69 -5.09
CA GLN A 131 -3.94 -10.14 -3.72
C GLN A 131 -4.76 -11.43 -3.67
N MET A 132 -5.71 -11.61 -4.60
CA MET A 132 -6.51 -12.84 -4.67
C MET A 132 -5.66 -14.07 -5.05
N PHE A 133 -4.60 -13.88 -5.85
CA PHE A 133 -3.73 -14.97 -6.29
C PHE A 133 -2.51 -15.19 -5.40
N PHE A 134 -1.97 -14.12 -4.78
CA PHE A 134 -0.70 -14.15 -4.04
C PHE A 134 -0.77 -13.41 -2.69
N PRO A 135 -1.56 -13.92 -1.72
CA PRO A 135 -1.88 -13.22 -0.47
C PRO A 135 -0.66 -12.98 0.45
N GLN A 136 0.42 -13.75 0.28
CA GLN A 136 1.62 -13.73 1.14
C GLN A 136 2.66 -12.65 0.81
N TYR A 137 2.45 -11.81 -0.21
CA TYR A 137 3.38 -10.73 -0.60
C TYR A 137 2.84 -9.31 -0.31
N TYR A 138 1.94 -9.17 0.67
CA TYR A 138 1.13 -7.96 0.81
C TYR A 138 1.62 -6.90 1.82
N GLY A 139 1.56 -5.64 1.38
CA GLY A 139 1.60 -4.42 2.20
C GLY A 139 1.13 -3.11 1.53
N GLN A 140 0.44 -3.12 0.37
CA GLN A 140 0.16 -1.89 -0.43
C GLN A 140 -1.21 -1.84 -1.20
N ALA A 141 -2.39 -1.94 -0.55
CA ALA A 141 -3.74 -1.78 -1.16
C ALA A 141 -4.34 -0.35 -1.02
N PRO A 142 -5.37 0.03 -1.84
CA PRO A 142 -5.87 1.41 -1.98
C PRO A 142 -6.78 1.83 -0.81
N ARG A 143 -6.65 3.09 -0.36
CA ARG A 143 -7.31 3.64 0.83
C ARG A 143 -8.60 4.45 0.57
N SER A 144 -9.15 4.48 -0.64
CA SER A 144 -9.97 5.64 -1.07
C SER A 144 -11.35 5.32 -1.64
N CYS A 145 -12.26 4.80 -0.82
CA CYS A 145 -13.71 4.87 -1.08
C CYS A 145 -14.46 5.22 0.21
N SER A 146 -15.39 6.16 0.12
CA SER A 146 -16.29 6.57 1.20
C SER A 146 -17.66 6.94 0.61
N VAL A 147 -18.69 6.98 1.45
CA VAL A 147 -20.06 7.29 1.05
C VAL A 147 -20.57 8.44 1.90
N LEU A 148 -21.05 9.49 1.23
CA LEU A 148 -21.83 10.55 1.85
C LEU A 148 -23.31 10.31 1.54
N MET A 149 -24.12 10.14 2.58
CA MET A 149 -25.56 9.93 2.46
C MET A 149 -26.31 11.17 2.90
N TYR A 150 -27.33 11.54 2.12
CA TYR A 150 -28.27 12.59 2.48
C TYR A 150 -29.60 11.97 2.91
N ARG A 151 -30.26 12.61 3.86
CA ARG A 151 -31.63 12.25 4.24
C ARG A 151 -32.61 12.45 3.06
N ASP A 152 -32.47 13.58 2.37
CA ASP A 152 -33.40 14.02 1.33
C ASP A 152 -32.66 14.34 0.03
N GLN A 153 -33.28 14.01 -1.11
CA GLN A 153 -32.71 14.27 -2.43
C GLN A 153 -32.51 15.76 -2.72
N SER A 154 -33.27 16.65 -2.07
CA SER A 154 -33.10 18.10 -2.19
C SER A 154 -31.70 18.54 -1.75
N MET A 155 -31.11 17.89 -0.73
CA MET A 155 -29.77 18.21 -0.25
C MET A 155 -28.68 17.80 -1.23
N LEU A 156 -28.85 16.65 -1.91
CA LEU A 156 -27.88 16.16 -2.91
C LEU A 156 -27.68 17.17 -4.05
N ARG A 157 -28.74 17.90 -4.43
CA ARG A 157 -28.67 18.90 -5.51
C ARG A 157 -27.70 20.05 -5.20
N HIS A 158 -27.51 20.37 -3.91
CA HIS A 158 -26.57 21.41 -3.48
C HIS A 158 -25.10 20.93 -3.47
N GLN A 159 -24.85 19.61 -3.52
CA GLN A 159 -23.50 19.05 -3.64
C GLN A 159 -23.00 19.06 -5.08
N CYS A 160 -23.91 18.84 -6.04
CA CYS A 160 -23.55 18.73 -7.45
C CYS A 160 -23.05 20.08 -7.99
N PHE A 161 -21.95 20.03 -8.73
CA PHE A 161 -21.48 21.16 -9.53
C PHE A 161 -21.98 21.00 -10.97
N CYS A 162 -22.55 22.06 -11.53
CA CYS A 162 -23.01 22.12 -12.93
C CYS A 162 -22.52 23.42 -13.58
N ASN A 163 -21.99 23.33 -14.80
CA ASN A 163 -21.62 24.48 -15.63
C ASN A 163 -22.14 24.27 -17.05
N SER A 164 -23.09 25.10 -17.48
CA SER A 164 -23.70 25.07 -18.82
C SER A 164 -22.98 25.95 -19.84
N ASP A 165 -22.15 26.89 -19.38
CA ASP A 165 -21.61 27.98 -20.21
C ASP A 165 -20.18 27.68 -20.69
N TRP A 166 -19.69 26.47 -20.40
CA TRP A 166 -18.37 26.04 -20.81
C TRP A 166 -18.33 25.71 -22.32
N PRO A 167 -17.36 26.25 -23.09
CA PRO A 167 -17.27 25.96 -24.54
C PRO A 167 -17.10 24.47 -24.90
N GLY A 168 -16.66 23.64 -23.95
CA GLY A 168 -16.56 22.19 -24.13
C GLY A 168 -17.89 21.44 -23.99
N GLY A 169 -19.00 22.15 -23.73
CA GLY A 169 -20.33 21.59 -23.53
C GLY A 169 -20.76 21.60 -22.05
N VAL A 170 -21.96 21.08 -21.79
CA VAL A 170 -22.50 21.01 -20.43
C VAL A 170 -21.66 20.06 -19.59
N TYR A 171 -21.13 20.56 -18.46
CA TYR A 171 -20.36 19.78 -17.51
C TYR A 171 -21.11 19.67 -16.17
N ALA A 172 -21.18 18.46 -15.61
CA ALA A 172 -21.73 18.24 -14.27
C ALA A 172 -20.92 17.16 -13.53
N THR A 173 -20.71 17.35 -12.24
CA THR A 173 -20.11 16.33 -11.36
C THR A 173 -20.84 16.27 -10.00
N PRO A 174 -21.11 15.07 -9.47
CA PRO A 174 -21.74 14.92 -8.17
C PRO A 174 -20.75 15.07 -7.00
N THR A 175 -19.43 15.10 -7.22
CA THR A 175 -18.41 15.24 -6.16
C THR A 175 -17.32 16.22 -6.59
N LEU A 176 -16.30 16.43 -5.75
CA LEU A 176 -15.19 17.34 -6.05
C LEU A 176 -14.39 16.96 -7.32
N ALA A 177 -14.34 15.67 -7.66
CA ALA A 177 -13.52 15.17 -8.77
C ALA A 177 -14.32 15.08 -10.08
N GLY A 178 -13.65 15.35 -11.21
CA GLY A 178 -14.17 15.04 -12.55
C GLY A 178 -13.88 13.60 -12.96
N GLY A 179 -12.61 13.29 -13.17
CA GLY A 179 -12.14 11.90 -13.34
C GLY A 179 -12.22 11.13 -12.02
N ARG A 180 -12.67 9.88 -12.06
CA ARG A 180 -12.88 9.03 -10.87
C ARG A 180 -12.25 7.65 -11.08
N ASP A 181 -11.72 7.08 -10.00
CA ASP A 181 -11.19 5.71 -9.98
C ASP A 181 -12.36 4.71 -9.96
N GLY A 182 -12.77 4.24 -11.14
CA GLY A 182 -13.83 3.23 -11.28
C GLY A 182 -13.45 1.87 -10.67
N GLY A 183 -12.14 1.58 -10.58
CA GLY A 183 -11.63 0.36 -9.95
C GLY A 183 -11.91 0.36 -8.46
N ALA A 184 -11.56 1.44 -7.75
CA ALA A 184 -11.85 1.57 -6.32
C ALA A 184 -13.35 1.40 -5.98
N VAL A 185 -14.24 1.90 -6.85
CA VAL A 185 -15.70 1.71 -6.70
C VAL A 185 -16.09 0.25 -6.93
N ALA A 186 -15.52 -0.41 -7.94
CA ALA A 186 -15.76 -1.84 -8.21
C ALA A 186 -15.25 -2.75 -7.08
N THR A 187 -14.06 -2.47 -6.54
CA THR A 187 -13.46 -3.12 -5.36
C THR A 187 -14.38 -3.00 -4.14
N ALA A 188 -14.86 -1.79 -3.85
CA ALA A 188 -15.76 -1.55 -2.72
C ALA A 188 -17.06 -2.35 -2.89
N TRP A 189 -17.62 -2.36 -4.10
CA TRP A 189 -18.81 -3.15 -4.43
C TRP A 189 -18.58 -4.66 -4.31
N ALA A 190 -17.47 -5.17 -4.85
CA ALA A 190 -17.11 -6.59 -4.77
C ALA A 190 -16.85 -7.01 -3.31
N THR A 191 -16.23 -6.16 -2.50
CA THR A 191 -16.02 -6.41 -1.06
C THR A 191 -17.34 -6.47 -0.30
N LEU A 192 -18.26 -5.53 -0.57
CA LEU A 192 -19.58 -5.51 0.04
C LEU A 192 -20.35 -6.80 -0.25
N LEU A 193 -20.36 -7.24 -1.52
CA LEU A 193 -21.02 -8.47 -1.93
C LEU A 193 -20.32 -9.73 -1.41
N GLY A 194 -18.98 -9.77 -1.48
CA GLY A 194 -18.18 -10.93 -1.08
C GLY A 194 -18.22 -11.18 0.42
N LYS A 195 -18.23 -10.11 1.25
CA LYS A 195 -18.45 -10.25 2.70
C LYS A 195 -19.91 -10.56 3.01
N GLY A 196 -20.84 -9.88 2.32
CA GLY A 196 -22.27 -9.97 2.60
C GLY A 196 -22.62 -9.53 4.03
N ARG A 197 -23.91 -9.53 4.35
CA ARG A 197 -24.42 -9.09 5.65
C ARG A 197 -23.78 -9.86 6.81
N ASP A 198 -23.78 -11.19 6.73
CA ASP A 198 -23.34 -12.04 7.84
C ASP A 198 -21.83 -11.98 8.04
N GLY A 199 -21.04 -11.83 6.97
CA GLY A 199 -19.60 -11.62 7.08
C GLY A 199 -19.24 -10.31 7.79
N TYR A 200 -20.01 -9.23 7.58
CA TYR A 200 -19.84 -7.98 8.33
C TYR A 200 -20.28 -8.10 9.78
N ILE A 201 -21.37 -8.84 10.07
CA ILE A 201 -21.81 -9.10 11.44
C ILE A 201 -20.74 -9.89 12.21
N THR A 202 -20.25 -10.98 11.64
CA THR A 202 -19.16 -11.79 12.24
C THR A 202 -17.89 -10.97 12.45
N ALA A 203 -17.49 -10.17 11.45
CA ALA A 203 -16.33 -9.30 11.58
C ALA A 203 -16.50 -8.26 12.70
N CYS A 204 -17.69 -7.65 12.79
CA CYS A 204 -18.03 -6.70 13.85
C CYS A 204 -17.96 -7.35 15.24
N HIS A 205 -18.55 -8.54 15.40
CA HIS A 205 -18.50 -9.28 16.66
C HIS A 205 -17.06 -9.55 17.11
N ARG A 206 -16.22 -10.07 16.21
CA ARG A 206 -14.80 -10.32 16.49
C ARG A 206 -14.09 -9.05 16.95
N VAL A 207 -14.24 -7.95 16.20
CA VAL A 207 -13.56 -6.69 16.51
C VAL A 207 -14.03 -6.12 17.85
N VAL A 208 -15.34 -6.08 18.12
CA VAL A 208 -15.89 -5.54 19.37
C VAL A 208 -15.48 -6.41 20.56
N GLU A 209 -15.50 -7.73 20.44
CA GLU A 209 -15.07 -8.65 21.49
C GLU A 209 -13.57 -8.51 21.80
N THR A 210 -12.72 -8.49 20.76
CA THR A 210 -11.28 -8.24 20.92
C THR A 210 -11.01 -6.85 21.51
N THR A 211 -11.80 -5.83 21.15
CA THR A 211 -11.66 -4.47 21.70
C THR A 211 -11.99 -4.43 23.19
N ARG A 212 -13.06 -5.09 23.62
CA ARG A 212 -13.41 -5.21 25.05
C ARG A 212 -12.36 -5.98 25.82
N ARG A 213 -11.89 -7.11 25.28
CA ARG A 213 -10.83 -7.90 25.91
C ARG A 213 -9.52 -7.13 26.02
N LEU A 214 -9.14 -6.35 25.00
CA LEU A 214 -7.98 -5.46 25.08
C LEU A 214 -8.16 -4.41 26.17
N ALA A 215 -9.34 -3.80 26.26
CA ALA A 215 -9.64 -2.81 27.28
C ALA A 215 -9.54 -3.41 28.70
N GLU A 216 -10.11 -4.60 28.93
CA GLU A 216 -10.00 -5.32 30.20
C GLU A 216 -8.52 -5.59 30.56
N LEU A 217 -7.76 -6.18 29.64
CA LEU A 217 -6.35 -6.49 29.85
C LEU A 217 -5.51 -5.25 30.15
N LEU A 218 -5.77 -4.13 29.47
CA LEU A 218 -5.06 -2.88 29.74
C LEU A 218 -5.49 -2.23 31.05
N SER A 219 -6.77 -2.33 31.43
CA SER A 219 -7.28 -1.77 32.68
C SER A 219 -6.77 -2.49 33.93
N ASP A 220 -6.36 -3.75 33.79
CA ASP A 220 -5.75 -4.53 34.88
C ASP A 220 -4.28 -4.16 35.13
N ILE A 221 -3.67 -3.33 34.27
CA ILE A 221 -2.27 -2.90 34.40
C ILE A 221 -2.19 -1.66 35.28
N ASP A 222 -1.41 -1.76 36.37
CA ASP A 222 -1.18 -0.63 37.27
C ASP A 222 -0.54 0.57 36.52
N GLY A 223 -1.07 1.75 36.78
CA GLY A 223 -0.65 2.97 36.10
C GLY A 223 -1.14 3.12 34.66
N ILE A 224 -2.05 2.27 34.15
CA ILE A 224 -2.84 2.55 32.94
C ILE A 224 -4.23 3.05 33.35
N THR A 225 -4.77 4.01 32.59
CA THR A 225 -6.18 4.41 32.71
C THR A 225 -6.80 4.53 31.33
N LEU A 226 -7.96 3.91 31.12
CA LEU A 226 -8.68 3.98 29.85
C LEU A 226 -9.39 5.32 29.67
N ARG A 227 -9.47 5.79 28.42
CA ARG A 227 -10.18 7.01 28.02
C ARG A 227 -11.42 6.66 27.21
N GLY A 228 -12.59 6.91 27.80
CA GLY A 228 -13.87 6.61 27.17
C GLY A 228 -14.22 5.12 27.23
N ALA A 229 -15.27 4.73 26.49
CA ALA A 229 -15.75 3.36 26.45
C ALA A 229 -15.19 2.59 25.24
N ALA A 230 -14.84 1.32 25.46
CA ALA A 230 -14.34 0.41 24.44
C ALA A 230 -15.48 -0.30 23.68
N ASP A 231 -16.49 0.46 23.24
CA ASP A 231 -17.74 -0.09 22.70
C ASP A 231 -17.64 -0.53 21.24
N LEU A 232 -16.65 -0.03 20.50
CA LEU A 232 -16.49 -0.23 19.06
C LEU A 232 -15.15 -0.92 18.73
N CYS A 233 -14.24 -0.20 18.09
CA CYS A 233 -12.99 -0.75 17.55
C CYS A 233 -11.74 0.04 17.96
N ILE A 234 -11.84 0.86 19.01
CA ILE A 234 -10.73 1.70 19.48
C ILE A 234 -10.65 1.57 21.00
N VAL A 235 -9.43 1.33 21.49
CA VAL A 235 -9.10 1.50 22.91
C VAL A 235 -8.15 2.67 23.01
N ALA A 236 -8.52 3.68 23.81
CA ALA A 236 -7.64 4.80 24.15
C ALA A 236 -7.26 4.71 25.62
N PHE A 237 -5.99 5.01 25.94
CA PHE A 237 -5.48 4.91 27.29
C PHE A 237 -4.36 5.92 27.55
N GLU A 238 -4.22 6.29 28.81
CA GLU A 238 -3.12 7.10 29.34
C GLU A 238 -2.30 6.25 30.34
N THR A 239 -1.09 6.71 30.67
CA THR A 239 -0.28 6.08 31.71
C THR A 239 0.35 7.10 32.63
N THR A 240 0.51 6.73 33.91
CA THR A 240 1.23 7.51 34.92
C THR A 240 2.69 7.05 35.09
N LEU A 241 3.11 6.01 34.38
CA LEU A 241 4.44 5.39 34.52
C LEU A 241 5.54 6.10 33.70
N GLY A 242 5.18 7.11 32.90
CA GLY A 242 6.10 7.89 32.09
C GLY A 242 5.40 8.60 30.95
N ASP A 243 6.19 9.10 30.00
CA ASP A 243 5.69 9.79 28.81
C ASP A 243 5.04 8.79 27.81
N ILE A 244 3.72 8.87 27.64
CA ILE A 244 2.96 7.97 26.76
C ILE A 244 3.47 7.97 25.31
N TYR A 245 4.07 9.06 24.83
CA TYR A 245 4.60 9.13 23.46
C TYR A 245 5.91 8.36 23.30
N VAL A 246 6.66 8.16 24.39
CA VAL A 246 7.80 7.24 24.41
C VAL A 246 7.31 5.80 24.33
N LEU A 247 6.15 5.47 24.95
CA LEU A 247 5.50 4.17 24.75
C LEU A 247 5.13 3.96 23.28
N VAL A 248 4.51 4.96 22.65
CA VAL A 248 4.12 4.89 21.23
C VAL A 248 5.33 4.60 20.34
N ASP A 249 6.44 5.30 20.54
CA ASP A 249 7.67 5.06 19.79
C ASP A 249 8.27 3.68 20.10
N PHE A 250 8.22 3.22 21.36
CA PHE A 250 8.65 1.88 21.75
C PHE A 250 7.84 0.80 21.00
N MET A 251 6.52 0.90 21.04
CA MET A 251 5.60 -0.01 20.35
C MET A 251 5.83 -0.01 18.83
N THR A 252 6.18 1.15 18.26
CA THR A 252 6.55 1.26 16.84
C THR A 252 7.82 0.47 16.51
N THR A 253 8.81 0.42 17.41
CA THR A 253 10.02 -0.41 17.18
C THR A 253 9.72 -1.91 17.21
N LYS A 254 8.67 -2.32 17.93
CA LYS A 254 8.12 -3.68 17.96
C LYS A 254 7.21 -3.99 16.75
N GLY A 255 6.97 -3.02 15.87
CA GLY A 255 6.16 -3.18 14.66
C GLY A 255 4.66 -2.93 14.87
N TRP A 256 4.25 -2.46 16.05
CA TRP A 256 2.87 -2.12 16.35
C TRP A 256 2.52 -0.72 15.86
N HIS A 257 1.26 -0.53 15.46
CA HIS A 257 0.73 0.78 15.13
C HIS A 257 -0.13 1.30 16.28
N VAL A 258 0.40 2.29 17.00
CA VAL A 258 -0.29 2.98 18.09
C VAL A 258 -0.34 4.46 17.75
N ASP A 259 -1.53 5.05 17.82
CA ASP A 259 -1.75 6.45 17.47
C ASP A 259 -1.57 7.34 18.71
N PRO A 260 -0.66 8.31 18.71
CA PRO A 260 -0.56 9.31 19.77
C PRO A 260 -1.75 10.30 19.73
N LEU A 261 -2.23 10.71 20.90
CA LEU A 261 -3.31 11.68 21.11
C LEU A 261 -2.80 12.86 21.93
N LEU A 262 -3.27 14.07 21.60
CA LEU A 262 -2.68 15.31 22.11
C LEU A 262 -3.46 15.97 23.25
N SER A 263 -4.79 15.77 23.36
CA SER A 263 -5.62 16.53 24.30
C SER A 263 -6.79 15.69 24.82
N PRO A 264 -6.60 14.94 25.93
CA PRO A 264 -5.37 14.83 26.74
C PRO A 264 -4.28 13.98 26.09
N GLU A 265 -3.07 14.03 26.66
CA GLU A 265 -1.96 13.14 26.31
C GLU A 265 -2.40 11.69 26.50
N ALA A 266 -2.46 10.93 25.41
CA ALA A 266 -2.89 9.54 25.45
C ALA A 266 -2.36 8.79 24.22
N ALA A 267 -2.58 7.49 24.22
CA ALA A 267 -2.43 6.64 23.05
C ALA A 267 -3.79 6.03 22.68
N ARG A 268 -4.01 5.74 21.40
CA ARG A 268 -5.13 4.89 20.97
C ARG A 268 -4.67 3.78 20.04
N VAL A 269 -5.36 2.66 20.13
CA VAL A 269 -5.12 1.46 19.32
C VAL A 269 -6.40 1.14 18.56
N PRO A 270 -6.39 1.26 17.22
CA PRO A 270 -7.49 0.78 16.41
C PRO A 270 -7.40 -0.76 16.29
N VAL A 271 -8.39 -1.45 16.84
CA VAL A 271 -8.55 -2.89 16.72
C VAL A 271 -9.12 -3.22 15.35
N THR A 272 -8.38 -4.01 14.60
CA THR A 272 -8.80 -4.52 13.29
C THR A 272 -8.87 -6.04 13.31
N LEU A 273 -9.42 -6.64 12.25
CA LEU A 273 -9.54 -8.10 12.16
C LEU A 273 -8.21 -8.84 12.35
N ARG A 274 -7.07 -8.25 12.00
CA ARG A 274 -5.75 -8.86 12.20
C ARG A 274 -5.38 -9.00 13.67
N MET A 275 -5.82 -8.05 14.50
CA MET A 275 -5.61 -8.10 15.94
C MET A 275 -6.53 -9.14 16.62
N CYS A 276 -7.56 -9.60 15.90
CA CYS A 276 -8.48 -10.65 16.35
C CYS A 276 -7.99 -12.06 15.98
N GLU A 277 -6.79 -12.20 15.42
CA GLU A 277 -6.17 -13.50 15.16
C GLU A 277 -5.51 -14.04 16.43
N GLU A 278 -5.42 -15.37 16.53
CA GLU A 278 -4.95 -16.06 17.73
C GLU A 278 -3.53 -15.62 18.14
N GLY A 279 -3.35 -15.27 19.42
CA GLY A 279 -2.06 -14.87 19.98
C GLY A 279 -1.61 -13.44 19.67
N VAL A 280 -2.27 -12.73 18.75
CA VAL A 280 -1.87 -11.36 18.37
C VAL A 280 -2.19 -10.37 19.48
N LEU A 281 -3.34 -10.52 20.13
CA LEU A 281 -3.74 -9.65 21.25
C LEU A 281 -2.80 -9.84 22.45
N GLU A 282 -2.47 -11.08 22.78
CA GLU A 282 -1.59 -11.43 23.89
C GLU A 282 -0.17 -10.89 23.66
N ALA A 283 0.37 -11.06 22.44
CA ALA A 283 1.66 -10.51 22.05
C ALA A 283 1.68 -8.97 22.14
N PHE A 284 0.58 -8.31 21.74
CA PHE A 284 0.45 -6.87 21.87
C PHE A 284 0.55 -6.43 23.34
N VAL A 285 -0.20 -7.08 24.24
CA VAL A 285 -0.21 -6.73 25.67
C VAL A 285 1.14 -7.01 26.33
N GLU A 286 1.83 -8.09 25.95
CA GLU A 286 3.18 -8.39 26.43
C GLU A 286 4.19 -7.28 26.05
N ASP A 287 4.16 -6.81 24.80
CA ASP A 287 5.01 -5.69 24.36
C ASP A 287 4.62 -4.37 25.04
N VAL A 288 3.34 -4.14 25.35
CA VAL A 288 2.92 -2.97 26.16
C VAL A 288 3.54 -3.04 27.55
N LEU A 289 3.50 -4.20 28.22
CA LEU A 289 4.12 -4.39 29.55
C LEU A 289 5.64 -4.22 29.52
N GLU A 290 6.31 -4.66 28.46
CA GLU A 290 7.74 -4.37 28.24
C GLU A 290 7.98 -2.87 28.04
N GLY A 291 7.16 -2.21 27.23
CA GLY A 291 7.24 -0.77 27.00
C GLY A 291 7.03 0.04 28.28
N LEU A 292 6.07 -0.33 29.13
CA LEU A 292 5.84 0.28 30.43
C LEU A 292 7.03 0.12 31.38
N ARG A 293 7.68 -1.05 31.39
CA ARG A 293 8.94 -1.24 32.14
C ARG A 293 10.05 -0.34 31.61
N TYR A 294 10.18 -0.23 30.29
CA TYR A 294 11.14 0.66 29.65
C TYR A 294 10.92 2.13 30.04
N LEU A 295 9.67 2.58 30.11
CA LEU A 295 9.31 3.93 30.58
C LEU A 295 9.73 4.17 32.02
N ALA A 296 9.41 3.23 32.92
CA ALA A 296 9.74 3.33 34.33
C ALA A 296 11.26 3.36 34.58
N GLU A 297 12.04 2.62 33.79
CA GLU A 297 13.51 2.62 33.85
C GLU A 297 14.14 3.87 33.22
N ASN A 298 13.41 4.59 32.35
CA ASN A 298 13.92 5.73 31.58
C ASN A 298 12.99 6.96 31.67
N PRO A 299 12.69 7.49 32.87
CA PRO A 299 11.63 8.49 33.08
C PRO A 299 11.91 9.85 32.42
N THR A 300 13.17 10.15 32.08
CA THR A 300 13.59 11.40 31.42
C THR A 300 13.83 11.22 29.92
N LYS A 301 13.51 10.05 29.36
CA LYS A 301 13.69 9.78 27.95
C LYS A 301 12.73 10.64 27.13
N THR A 302 13.26 11.24 26.07
CA THR A 302 12.47 11.94 25.05
C THR A 302 12.76 11.29 23.70
N THR A 303 11.71 10.92 23.00
CA THR A 303 11.77 10.34 21.64
C THR A 303 11.22 11.31 20.61
N LYS A 304 11.21 10.93 19.32
CA LYS A 304 10.79 11.82 18.23
C LYS A 304 9.32 12.23 18.37
N THR A 305 8.43 11.27 18.65
CA THR A 305 6.99 11.53 18.83
C THR A 305 6.75 12.34 20.11
N SER A 306 7.42 11.97 21.21
CA SER A 306 7.38 12.72 22.47
C SER A 306 7.74 14.19 22.28
N ALA A 307 8.91 14.50 21.71
CA ALA A 307 9.33 15.88 21.48
C ALA A 307 8.33 16.67 20.62
N PHE A 308 7.79 16.04 19.57
CA PHE A 308 6.85 16.68 18.66
C PHE A 308 5.49 16.98 19.32
N TYR A 309 4.91 16.02 20.03
CA TYR A 309 3.60 16.19 20.66
C TYR A 309 3.66 17.16 21.85
N HIS A 310 4.71 17.13 22.67
CA HIS A 310 4.91 18.12 23.74
C HIS A 310 5.10 19.55 23.19
N MET A 311 5.81 19.69 22.07
CA MET A 311 5.92 20.98 21.37
C MET A 311 4.54 21.46 20.90
N LEU A 312 3.74 20.59 20.26
CA LEU A 312 2.39 20.96 19.80
C LEU A 312 1.49 21.40 20.94
N GLN A 313 1.54 20.71 22.08
CA GLN A 313 0.73 21.05 23.25
C GLN A 313 1.08 22.43 23.80
N THR A 314 2.37 22.75 23.83
CA THR A 314 2.86 24.08 24.20
C THR A 314 2.31 25.13 23.23
N VAL A 315 2.42 24.89 21.92
CA VAL A 315 1.93 25.82 20.89
C VAL A 315 0.42 26.07 21.01
N ILE A 316 -0.37 25.02 21.24
CA ILE A 316 -1.83 25.15 21.40
C ILE A 316 -2.18 26.02 22.60
N GLN A 317 -1.48 25.85 23.73
CA GLN A 317 -1.68 26.69 24.92
C GLN A 317 -1.35 28.17 24.68
N TYR A 318 -0.41 28.48 23.77
CA TYR A 318 -0.07 29.85 23.37
C TYR A 318 -1.08 30.51 22.42
N PHE A 319 -1.82 29.72 21.63
CA PHE A 319 -2.79 30.27 20.65
C PHE A 319 -4.24 30.28 21.15
N LEU A 320 -4.56 29.49 22.18
CA LEU A 320 -5.90 29.43 22.77
C LEU A 320 -6.06 30.26 24.06
N ASN A 321 -4.97 30.81 24.60
CA ASN A 321 -4.96 31.80 25.68
C ASN A 321 -4.53 33.17 25.15
#